data_AF-A0A349WB12-F1
#
_entry.id   AF-A0A349WB12-F1
#
_cell.length_a   1.000
_cell.length_b   1.000
_cell.length_c   1.000
_cell.angle_alpha   90.00
_cell.angle_beta   90.00
_cell.angle_gamma   90.00
#
_symmetry.space_group_name_H-M   'P 1'
#
loop_
_entity.id
_entity.type
_entity.pdbx_description
1 polymer ?
#
loop_
_entity_poly.entity_id
_entity_poly.type
_entity_poly.pdbx_seq_one_letter_code
_entity_poly.pdbx_strand_id
1 'polypeptide(L)'
;MRAALWLLALFGVAVAAALFAGNNQGTVTLFWPPYRVDLSLNMVVLALVLGFATLYAALRALAALLELPHQARHWRLQQKERAMHAALLDALTQLLAGRFLRSRKAALAALEQEQALDKAGAPAPQGPQLRALAHMVAAETSHALQDRAQRETHLQQALHTVAPRRSAHIQELHEGAQMRAARWSLDDREADAALERLGNLPQGAARRTLALRIKLKATRLAGRTRESLDTARLLGKHRAFSADAARSIVRGLAMELINNAHDSSQLQATWQSFEATDRAMPELAIHAAQRLARLGGSAQQVRQWLLPVWQQMVDQPDSLAEQHALKLINALESGLDDIDAAWLARIESAQQTNPRDTRL
;
A
#
# COMPACT_ATOMS: atom_id res chain seq x y z
N MET A 1 -28.56 16.26 43.26
CA MET A 1 -28.32 17.54 43.98
C MET A 1 -28.89 18.77 43.26
N ARG A 2 -28.47 19.10 42.01
CA ARG A 2 -28.95 20.31 41.29
C ARG A 2 -30.46 20.35 41.00
N ALA A 3 -31.07 19.22 40.61
CA ALA A 3 -32.51 19.16 40.33
C ALA A 3 -33.39 19.31 41.59
N ALA A 4 -32.95 18.79 42.74
CA ALA A 4 -33.67 18.88 44.00
C ALA A 4 -33.68 20.32 44.56
N LEU A 5 -32.55 21.04 44.47
CA LEU A 5 -32.46 22.46 44.85
C LEU A 5 -33.35 23.34 43.96
N TRP A 6 -33.45 23.01 42.66
CA TRP A 6 -34.34 23.72 41.73
C TRP A 6 -35.83 23.52 42.07
N LEU A 7 -36.23 22.30 42.44
CA LEU A 7 -37.60 22.03 42.88
C LEU A 7 -37.92 22.75 44.19
N LEU A 8 -37.00 22.75 45.16
CA LEU A 8 -37.21 23.42 46.44
C LEU A 8 -37.33 24.94 46.27
N ALA A 9 -36.51 25.53 45.37
CA ALA A 9 -36.63 26.94 44.99
C ALA A 9 -37.96 27.24 44.27
N LEU A 10 -38.39 26.38 43.33
CA LEU A 10 -39.66 26.54 42.60
C LEU A 10 -40.87 26.48 43.56
N PHE A 11 -40.90 25.51 44.47
CA PHE A 11 -41.95 25.38 45.47
C PHE A 11 -41.92 26.54 46.48
N GLY A 12 -40.72 26.99 46.89
CA GLY A 12 -40.57 28.17 47.75
C GLY A 12 -41.15 29.44 47.11
N VAL A 13 -40.85 29.67 45.83
CA VAL A 13 -41.42 30.79 45.06
C VAL A 13 -42.94 30.66 44.90
N ALA A 14 -43.44 29.45 44.66
CA ALA A 14 -44.88 29.21 44.55
C ALA A 14 -45.64 29.48 45.86
N VAL A 15 -45.10 29.05 47.01
CA VAL A 15 -45.69 29.31 48.34
C VAL A 15 -45.62 30.80 48.67
N ALA A 16 -44.50 31.47 48.40
CA ALA A 16 -44.38 32.92 48.60
C ALA A 16 -45.38 33.71 47.73
N ALA A 17 -45.56 33.31 46.47
CA ALA A 17 -46.54 33.92 45.57
C ALA A 17 -47.99 33.67 46.03
N ALA A 18 -48.31 32.48 46.55
CA ALA A 18 -49.63 32.14 47.07
C ALA A 18 -49.98 32.93 48.35
N LEU A 19 -49.02 33.08 49.27
CA LEU A 19 -49.19 33.88 50.48
C LEU A 19 -49.35 35.37 50.17
N PHE A 20 -48.57 35.89 49.21
CA PHE A 20 -48.69 37.28 48.76
C PHE A 20 -50.03 37.56 48.05
N ALA A 21 -50.58 36.58 47.32
CA ALA A 21 -51.88 36.72 46.67
C ALA A 21 -53.07 36.61 47.64
N GLY A 22 -52.94 35.88 48.75
CA GLY A 22 -54.06 35.55 49.66
C GLY A 22 -54.60 36.70 50.52
N ASN A 23 -53.80 37.75 50.81
CA ASN A 23 -54.19 38.83 51.73
C ASN A 23 -54.00 40.25 51.15
N ASN A 24 -54.04 40.39 49.82
CA ASN A 24 -53.72 41.65 49.16
C ASN A 24 -54.98 42.38 48.69
N GLN A 25 -55.28 43.54 49.30
CA GLN A 25 -56.39 44.42 48.92
C GLN A 25 -55.98 45.50 47.90
N GLY A 26 -54.74 45.47 47.41
CA GLY A 26 -54.24 46.41 46.42
C GLY A 26 -55.08 46.39 45.14
N THR A 27 -55.43 47.58 44.65
CA THR A 27 -56.14 47.77 43.37
C THR A 27 -55.32 48.67 42.45
N VAL A 28 -55.38 48.40 41.15
CA VAL A 28 -54.75 49.20 40.11
C VAL A 28 -55.88 49.74 39.24
N THR A 29 -56.03 51.06 39.23
CA THR A 29 -57.03 51.73 38.41
C THR A 29 -56.39 52.26 37.14
N LEU A 30 -56.87 51.81 35.98
CA LEU A 30 -56.52 52.38 34.68
C LEU A 30 -57.60 53.40 34.28
N PHE A 31 -57.20 54.66 34.15
CA PHE A 31 -58.06 55.73 33.64
C PHE A 31 -57.80 55.96 32.15
N TRP A 32 -58.78 55.61 31.31
CA TRP A 32 -58.75 55.86 29.88
C TRP A 32 -60.08 56.51 29.46
N PRO A 33 -60.17 57.85 29.33
CA PRO A 33 -61.44 58.54 29.11
C PRO A 33 -62.23 57.99 27.91
N PRO A 34 -63.54 57.70 28.03
CA PRO A 34 -64.44 57.91 29.19
C PRO A 34 -64.52 56.74 30.19
N TYR A 35 -63.68 55.71 30.07
CA TYR A 35 -63.73 54.49 30.86
C TYR A 35 -62.75 54.52 32.05
N ARG A 36 -63.18 53.96 33.18
CA ARG A 36 -62.33 53.64 34.34
C ARG A 36 -62.40 52.14 34.56
N VAL A 37 -61.26 51.47 34.56
CA VAL A 37 -61.17 50.03 34.82
C VAL A 37 -60.37 49.81 36.09
N ASP A 38 -61.02 49.29 37.13
CA ASP A 38 -60.38 48.92 38.39
C ASP A 38 -60.05 47.42 38.36
N LEU A 39 -58.76 47.07 38.40
CA LEU A 39 -58.30 45.67 38.50
C LEU A 39 -57.72 45.40 39.88
N SER A 40 -57.89 44.18 40.41
CA SER A 40 -57.14 43.75 41.59
C SER A 40 -55.65 43.62 41.24
N LEU A 41 -54.76 43.94 42.18
CA LEU A 41 -53.31 43.83 41.99
C LEU A 41 -52.93 42.40 41.58
N ASN A 42 -53.57 41.38 42.17
CA ASN A 42 -53.38 39.98 41.83
C ASN A 42 -53.70 39.69 40.36
N MET A 43 -54.78 40.27 39.83
CA MET A 43 -55.16 40.11 38.41
C MET A 43 -54.14 40.77 37.47
N VAL A 44 -53.62 41.93 37.85
CA VAL A 44 -52.56 42.62 37.08
C VAL A 44 -51.25 41.82 37.09
N VAL A 45 -50.83 41.31 38.25
CA VAL A 45 -49.62 40.48 38.37
C VAL A 45 -49.77 39.20 37.57
N LEU A 46 -50.92 38.51 37.65
CA LEU A 46 -51.20 37.33 36.84
C LEU A 46 -51.15 37.66 35.33
N ALA A 47 -51.77 38.75 34.91
CA ALA A 47 -51.75 39.20 33.51
C ALA A 47 -50.32 39.52 33.04
N LEU A 48 -49.49 40.13 33.88
CA LEU A 48 -48.07 40.39 33.58
C LEU A 48 -47.26 39.10 33.47
N VAL A 49 -47.42 38.15 34.39
CA VAL A 49 -46.72 36.86 34.33
C VAL A 49 -47.15 36.06 33.10
N LEU A 50 -48.45 36.02 32.81
CA LEU A 50 -48.99 35.32 31.66
C LEU A 50 -48.60 36.00 30.33
N GLY A 51 -48.60 37.33 30.30
CA GLY A 51 -48.09 38.14 29.20
C GLY A 51 -46.59 37.93 28.95
N PHE A 52 -45.79 37.89 30.01
CA PHE A 52 -44.35 37.60 29.91
C PHE A 52 -44.10 36.17 29.43
N ALA A 53 -44.80 35.18 30.00
CA ALA A 53 -44.65 33.77 29.61
C ALA A 53 -45.05 33.55 28.14
N THR A 54 -46.14 34.17 27.69
CA THR A 54 -46.58 34.10 26.28
C THR A 54 -45.60 34.80 25.34
N LEU A 55 -45.11 36.00 25.68
CA LEU A 55 -44.10 36.69 24.90
C LEU A 55 -42.78 35.89 24.83
N TYR A 56 -42.32 35.36 25.95
CA TYR A 56 -41.12 34.52 26.01
C TYR A 56 -41.28 33.24 25.16
N ALA A 57 -42.42 32.57 25.26
CA ALA A 57 -42.72 31.40 24.44
C ALA A 57 -42.77 31.75 22.94
N ALA A 58 -43.36 32.88 22.57
CA ALA A 58 -43.42 33.36 21.20
C ALA A 58 -42.01 33.69 20.65
N LEU A 59 -41.18 34.38 21.42
CA LEU A 59 -39.79 34.68 21.05
C LEU A 59 -38.97 33.40 20.90
N ARG A 60 -39.15 32.41 21.79
CA ARG A 60 -38.45 31.13 21.70
C ARG A 60 -38.92 30.29 20.52
N ALA A 61 -40.22 30.28 20.22
CA ALA A 61 -40.76 29.62 19.04
C ALA A 61 -40.23 30.26 17.75
N LEU A 62 -40.17 31.59 17.70
CA LEU A 62 -39.56 32.31 16.58
C LEU A 62 -38.06 31.98 16.45
N ALA A 63 -37.31 31.97 17.54
CA ALA A 63 -35.90 31.56 17.53
C ALA A 63 -35.72 30.13 17.01
N ALA A 64 -36.52 29.18 17.49
CA ALA A 64 -36.48 27.79 17.00
C ALA A 64 -36.81 27.71 15.50
N LEU A 65 -37.83 28.44 15.02
CA LEU A 65 -38.20 28.48 13.61
C LEU A 65 -37.08 29.04 12.74
N LEU A 66 -36.33 30.02 13.23
CA LEU A 66 -35.16 30.60 12.57
C LEU A 66 -33.94 29.67 12.59
N GLU A 67 -33.80 28.79 13.60
CA GLU A 67 -32.70 27.82 13.70
C GLU A 67 -32.92 26.53 12.88
N LEU A 68 -34.17 26.11 12.66
CA LEU A 68 -34.52 24.93 11.86
C LEU A 68 -33.83 24.84 10.48
N PRO A 69 -33.75 25.91 9.65
CA PRO A 69 -33.06 25.82 8.35
C PRO A 69 -31.57 25.51 8.51
N HIS A 70 -30.93 26.00 9.58
CA HIS A 70 -29.53 25.69 9.87
C HIS A 70 -29.36 24.21 10.25
N GLN A 71 -30.21 23.69 11.13
CA GLN A 71 -30.17 22.27 11.52
C GLN A 71 -30.44 21.35 10.33
N ALA A 72 -31.41 21.70 9.47
CA ALA A 72 -31.70 20.95 8.25
C ALA A 72 -30.52 20.96 7.26
N ARG A 73 -29.82 22.10 7.12
CA ARG A 73 -28.61 22.19 6.31
C ARG A 73 -27.50 21.30 6.87
N HIS A 74 -27.23 21.35 8.17
CA HIS A 74 -26.24 20.48 8.81
C HIS A 74 -26.58 19.00 8.63
N TRP A 75 -27.84 18.62 8.81
CA TRP A 75 -28.29 17.24 8.59
C TRP A 75 -28.08 16.79 7.13
N ARG A 76 -28.41 17.64 6.14
CA ARG A 76 -28.16 17.33 4.71
C ARG A 76 -26.68 17.17 4.40
N LEU A 77 -25.83 18.01 4.98
CA LEU A 77 -24.37 17.91 4.81
C LEU A 77 -23.83 16.61 5.41
N GLN A 78 -24.24 16.26 6.63
CA GLN A 78 -23.87 15.00 7.27
C GLN A 78 -24.37 13.78 6.46
N GLN A 79 -25.58 13.86 5.88
CA GLN A 79 -26.11 12.78 5.06
C GLN A 79 -25.31 12.59 3.77
N LYS A 80 -24.86 13.70 3.14
CA LYS A 80 -23.97 13.64 1.97
C LYS A 80 -22.61 13.06 2.32
N GLU A 81 -22.03 13.45 3.45
CA GLU A 81 -20.76 12.90 3.94
C GLU A 81 -20.87 11.39 4.19
N ARG A 82 -21.95 10.94 4.84
CA ARG A 82 -22.23 9.49 5.04
C ARG A 82 -22.40 8.76 3.71
N ALA A 83 -23.13 9.35 2.76
CA ALA A 83 -23.32 8.76 1.44
C ALA A 83 -22.00 8.66 0.65
N MET A 84 -21.13 9.67 0.75
CA MET A 84 -19.79 9.66 0.17
C MET A 84 -18.95 8.50 0.71
N HIS A 85 -18.89 8.32 2.04
CA HIS A 85 -18.16 7.22 2.65
C HIS A 85 -18.76 5.85 2.30
N ALA A 86 -20.09 5.72 2.34
CA ALA A 86 -20.79 4.51 1.96
C ALA A 86 -20.49 4.12 0.51
N ALA A 87 -20.52 5.08 -0.42
CA ALA A 87 -20.21 4.83 -1.83
C ALA A 87 -18.76 4.36 -2.04
N LEU A 88 -17.78 4.89 -1.29
CA LEU A 88 -16.40 4.40 -1.35
C LEU A 88 -16.29 2.96 -0.80
N LEU A 89 -16.96 2.64 0.32
CA LEU A 89 -16.97 1.29 0.88
C LEU A 89 -17.64 0.29 -0.07
N ASP A 90 -18.73 0.68 -0.71
CA ASP A 90 -19.38 -0.12 -1.76
C ASP A 90 -18.47 -0.34 -2.96
N ALA A 91 -17.74 0.71 -3.38
CA ALA A 91 -16.78 0.61 -4.47
C ALA A 91 -15.68 -0.41 -4.17
N LEU A 92 -15.10 -0.36 -2.97
CA LEU A 92 -14.09 -1.32 -2.51
C LEU A 92 -14.66 -2.73 -2.40
N THR A 93 -15.85 -2.89 -1.83
CA THR A 93 -16.53 -4.19 -1.70
C THR A 93 -16.76 -4.81 -3.06
N GLN A 94 -17.23 -4.03 -4.02
CA GLN A 94 -17.49 -4.48 -5.39
C GLN A 94 -16.20 -4.75 -6.17
N LEU A 95 -15.13 -3.99 -5.93
CA LEU A 95 -13.80 -4.24 -6.51
C LEU A 95 -13.29 -5.61 -6.06
N LEU A 96 -13.33 -5.88 -4.74
CA LEU A 96 -12.90 -7.14 -4.17
C LEU A 96 -13.76 -8.33 -4.65
N ALA A 97 -15.04 -8.09 -4.92
CA ALA A 97 -15.94 -9.07 -5.51
C ALA A 97 -15.83 -9.22 -7.05
N GLY A 98 -14.89 -8.53 -7.70
CA GLY A 98 -14.70 -8.58 -9.16
C GLY A 98 -15.81 -7.91 -9.99
N ARG A 99 -16.72 -7.15 -9.36
CA ARG A 99 -17.82 -6.45 -10.03
C ARG A 99 -17.37 -5.07 -10.52
N PHE A 100 -16.41 -5.04 -11.46
CA PHE A 100 -15.65 -3.84 -11.84
C PHE A 100 -16.50 -2.67 -12.33
N LEU A 101 -17.51 -2.90 -13.17
CA LEU A 101 -18.40 -1.83 -13.64
C LEU A 101 -19.19 -1.16 -12.51
N ARG A 102 -19.70 -1.95 -11.57
CA ARG A 102 -20.44 -1.41 -10.41
C ARG A 102 -19.48 -0.67 -9.48
N SER A 103 -18.31 -1.26 -9.23
CA SER A 103 -17.27 -0.65 -8.39
C SER A 103 -16.85 0.72 -8.94
N ARG A 104 -16.62 0.82 -10.25
CA ARG A 104 -16.32 2.10 -10.92
C ARG A 104 -17.45 3.10 -10.74
N LYS A 105 -18.71 2.69 -10.92
CA LYS A 105 -19.88 3.55 -10.71
C LYS A 105 -19.97 4.07 -9.26
N ALA A 106 -19.74 3.20 -8.27
CA ALA A 106 -19.75 3.58 -6.86
C ALA A 106 -18.59 4.53 -6.50
N ALA A 107 -17.39 4.30 -7.05
CA ALA A 107 -16.24 5.21 -6.88
C ALA A 107 -16.53 6.61 -7.46
N LEU A 108 -17.13 6.67 -8.65
CA LEU A 108 -17.53 7.94 -9.27
C LEU A 108 -18.62 8.64 -8.45
N ALA A 109 -19.58 7.90 -7.88
CA ALA A 109 -20.59 8.47 -6.99
C ALA A 109 -19.97 9.07 -5.72
N ALA A 110 -18.94 8.43 -5.14
CA ALA A 110 -18.20 8.99 -4.01
C ALA A 110 -17.51 10.32 -4.38
N LEU A 111 -16.88 10.38 -5.57
CA LEU A 111 -16.27 11.61 -6.09
C LEU A 111 -17.30 12.72 -6.31
N GLU A 112 -18.48 12.39 -6.85
CA GLU A 112 -19.56 13.35 -7.06
C GLU A 112 -20.05 13.95 -5.73
N GLN A 113 -20.22 13.12 -4.69
CA GLN A 113 -20.62 13.61 -3.36
C GLN A 113 -19.55 14.49 -2.72
N GLU A 114 -18.27 14.11 -2.86
CA GLU A 114 -17.14 14.88 -2.34
C GLU A 114 -17.05 16.25 -3.02
N GLN A 115 -17.18 16.31 -4.35
CA GLN A 115 -17.24 17.57 -5.09
C GLN A 115 -18.47 18.41 -4.73
N ALA A 116 -19.62 17.78 -4.46
CA ALA A 116 -20.83 18.48 -4.05
C ALA A 116 -20.70 19.09 -2.64
N LEU A 117 -19.95 18.46 -1.74
CA LEU A 117 -19.61 18.99 -0.41
C LEU A 117 -18.64 20.17 -0.52
N ASP A 118 -17.62 20.05 -1.37
CA ASP A 118 -16.63 21.10 -1.64
C ASP A 118 -17.31 22.37 -2.22
N LYS A 119 -18.16 22.20 -3.26
CA LYS A 119 -18.96 23.29 -3.84
C LYS A 119 -19.95 23.93 -2.85
N ALA A 120 -20.40 23.19 -1.84
CA ALA A 120 -21.30 23.70 -0.81
C ALA A 120 -20.56 24.47 0.31
N GLY A 121 -19.24 24.63 0.20
CA GLY A 121 -18.38 25.30 1.18
C GLY A 121 -18.22 24.51 2.48
N ALA A 122 -18.47 23.19 2.45
CA ALA A 122 -18.38 22.30 3.59
C ALA A 122 -17.51 21.08 3.23
N PRO A 123 -16.21 21.28 2.94
CA PRO A 123 -15.32 20.19 2.56
C PRO A 123 -15.20 19.16 3.69
N ALA A 124 -15.25 17.88 3.34
CA ALA A 124 -15.06 16.80 4.31
C ALA A 124 -13.61 16.83 4.85
N PRO A 125 -13.38 16.56 6.15
CA PRO A 125 -12.04 16.62 6.75
C PRO A 125 -11.00 15.74 6.04
N GLN A 126 -11.41 14.56 5.54
CA GLN A 126 -10.57 13.64 4.77
C GLN A 126 -10.88 13.64 3.26
N GLY A 127 -11.52 14.70 2.74
CA GLY A 127 -11.94 14.82 1.34
C GLY A 127 -10.84 14.49 0.32
N PRO A 128 -9.63 15.10 0.41
CA PRO A 128 -8.54 14.80 -0.53
C PRO A 128 -8.08 13.34 -0.51
N GLN A 129 -8.02 12.72 0.68
CA GLN A 129 -7.63 11.32 0.81
C GLN A 129 -8.69 10.40 0.20
N LEU A 130 -9.97 10.68 0.48
CA LEU A 130 -11.10 9.92 -0.09
C LEU A 130 -11.16 10.07 -1.60
N ARG A 131 -10.99 11.29 -2.12
CA ARG A 131 -10.95 11.59 -3.56
C ARG A 131 -9.86 10.79 -4.25
N ALA A 132 -8.65 10.79 -3.69
CA ALA A 132 -7.54 10.02 -4.24
C ALA A 132 -7.78 8.51 -4.20
N LEU A 133 -8.33 7.97 -3.10
CA LEU A 133 -8.70 6.56 -3.01
C LEU A 133 -9.79 6.18 -4.02
N ALA A 134 -10.82 7.01 -4.18
CA ALA A 134 -11.88 6.78 -5.16
C ALA A 134 -11.33 6.78 -6.60
N HIS A 135 -10.42 7.71 -6.93
CA HIS A 135 -9.70 7.67 -8.20
C HIS A 135 -8.83 6.41 -8.35
N MET A 136 -8.13 5.95 -7.30
CA MET A 136 -7.37 4.70 -7.36
C MET A 136 -8.26 3.48 -7.60
N VAL A 137 -9.45 3.42 -7.00
CA VAL A 137 -10.45 2.36 -7.27
C VAL A 137 -10.98 2.44 -8.70
N ALA A 138 -11.29 3.65 -9.18
CA ALA A 138 -11.72 3.86 -10.56
C ALA A 138 -10.62 3.49 -11.58
N ALA A 139 -9.35 3.75 -11.26
CA ALA A 139 -8.22 3.35 -12.08
C ALA A 139 -8.00 1.83 -12.09
N GLU A 140 -8.06 1.17 -10.92
CA GLU A 140 -7.94 -0.29 -10.80
C GLU A 140 -9.05 -1.02 -11.55
N THR A 141 -10.30 -0.57 -11.41
CA THR A 141 -11.43 -1.13 -12.16
C THR A 141 -11.30 -0.91 -13.66
N SER A 142 -10.79 0.25 -14.09
CA SER A 142 -10.53 0.53 -15.50
C SER A 142 -9.41 -0.34 -16.05
N HIS A 143 -8.35 -0.60 -15.26
CA HIS A 143 -7.31 -1.58 -15.61
C HIS A 143 -7.91 -2.99 -15.79
N ALA A 144 -8.73 -3.45 -14.86
CA ALA A 144 -9.40 -4.75 -14.95
C ALA A 144 -10.35 -4.86 -16.16
N LEU A 145 -10.93 -3.73 -16.60
CA LEU A 145 -11.77 -3.64 -17.80
C LEU A 145 -10.97 -3.37 -19.09
N GLN A 146 -9.63 -3.38 -19.02
CA GLN A 146 -8.72 -3.07 -20.15
C GLN A 146 -8.92 -1.67 -20.76
N ASP A 147 -9.50 -0.74 -19.98
CA ASP A 147 -9.74 0.65 -20.35
C ASP A 147 -8.53 1.53 -19.94
N ARG A 148 -7.49 1.48 -20.76
CA ARG A 148 -6.20 2.15 -20.48
C ARG A 148 -6.31 3.67 -20.38
N ALA A 149 -7.15 4.29 -21.20
CA ALA A 149 -7.32 5.74 -21.22
C ALA A 149 -7.93 6.26 -19.90
N GLN A 150 -9.01 5.62 -19.44
CA GLN A 150 -9.63 5.98 -18.16
C GLN A 150 -8.73 5.65 -16.97
N ARG A 151 -8.00 4.53 -17.03
CA ARG A 151 -7.01 4.15 -16.01
C ARG A 151 -5.97 5.26 -15.81
N GLU A 152 -5.35 5.75 -16.88
CA GLU A 152 -4.32 6.80 -16.78
C GLU A 152 -4.91 8.13 -16.31
N THR A 153 -6.08 8.50 -16.80
CA THR A 153 -6.78 9.72 -16.37
C THR A 153 -7.03 9.72 -14.86
N HIS A 154 -7.55 8.62 -14.31
CA HIS A 154 -7.79 8.50 -12.88
C HIS A 154 -6.51 8.39 -12.07
N LEU A 155 -5.46 7.74 -12.58
CA LEU A 155 -4.15 7.72 -11.92
C LEU A 155 -3.58 9.13 -11.78
N GLN A 156 -3.62 9.93 -12.85
CA GLN A 156 -3.15 11.32 -12.82
C GLN A 156 -3.95 12.16 -11.82
N GLN A 157 -5.28 12.01 -11.77
CA GLN A 157 -6.14 12.67 -10.80
C GLN A 157 -5.80 12.27 -9.35
N ALA A 158 -5.54 10.99 -9.10
CA ALA A 158 -5.12 10.50 -7.79
C ALA A 158 -3.76 11.10 -7.37
N LEU A 159 -2.76 11.06 -8.25
CA LEU A 159 -1.42 11.60 -7.96
C LEU A 159 -1.44 13.12 -7.76
N HIS A 160 -2.23 13.86 -8.54
CA HIS A 160 -2.39 15.31 -8.38
C HIS A 160 -3.05 15.68 -7.05
N THR A 161 -4.04 14.89 -6.61
CA THR A 161 -4.71 15.11 -5.32
C THR A 161 -3.76 14.90 -4.14
N VAL A 162 -2.81 13.98 -4.30
CA VAL A 162 -1.88 13.49 -3.27
C VAL A 162 -0.45 13.96 -3.57
N ALA A 163 -0.29 15.26 -3.79
CA ALA A 163 1.04 15.83 -4.00
C ALA A 163 1.96 15.52 -2.79
N PRO A 164 3.22 15.13 -3.02
CA PRO A 164 4.15 14.85 -1.93
C PRO A 164 4.34 16.11 -1.07
N ARG A 165 4.47 15.93 0.26
CA ARG A 165 4.76 16.94 1.31
C ARG A 165 3.59 17.51 2.13
N ARG A 166 2.37 16.95 2.05
CA ARG A 166 1.25 17.41 2.92
C ARG A 166 1.12 16.66 4.24
N SER A 167 1.37 15.35 4.27
CA SER A 167 1.38 14.51 5.49
C SER A 167 1.97 13.13 5.21
N ALA A 168 2.33 12.37 6.26
CA ALA A 168 2.83 11.01 6.13
C ALA A 168 1.81 10.07 5.43
N HIS A 169 0.53 10.15 5.80
CA HIS A 169 -0.52 9.34 5.17
C HIS A 169 -0.75 9.67 3.69
N ILE A 170 -0.65 10.95 3.32
CA ILE A 170 -0.72 11.38 1.91
C ILE A 170 0.49 10.81 1.16
N GLN A 171 1.68 10.89 1.75
CA GLN A 171 2.86 10.30 1.12
C GLN A 171 2.72 8.78 0.93
N GLU A 172 2.21 8.04 1.90
CA GLU A 172 1.93 6.60 1.78
C GLU A 172 0.95 6.30 0.63
N LEU A 173 -0.09 7.11 0.47
CA LEU A 173 -1.06 6.96 -0.62
C LEU A 173 -0.43 7.25 -1.99
N HIS A 174 0.44 8.26 -2.08
CA HIS A 174 1.18 8.57 -3.31
C HIS A 174 2.14 7.43 -3.68
N GLU A 175 2.89 6.91 -2.70
CA GLU A 175 3.76 5.74 -2.87
C GLU A 175 2.95 4.50 -3.31
N GLY A 176 1.77 4.28 -2.71
CA GLY A 176 0.83 3.23 -3.09
C GLY A 176 0.34 3.36 -4.53
N ALA A 177 0.00 4.57 -4.95
CA ALA A 177 -0.43 4.86 -6.33
C ALA A 177 0.69 4.59 -7.34
N GLN A 178 1.92 5.03 -7.08
CA GLN A 178 3.07 4.76 -7.94
C GLN A 178 3.41 3.26 -8.00
N MET A 179 3.40 2.56 -6.86
CA MET A 179 3.60 1.10 -6.83
C MET A 179 2.54 0.36 -7.65
N ARG A 180 1.29 0.81 -7.57
CA ARG A 180 0.20 0.22 -8.35
C ARG A 180 0.34 0.49 -9.84
N ALA A 181 0.69 1.71 -10.23
CA ALA A 181 0.96 2.08 -11.62
C ALA A 181 2.11 1.29 -12.22
N ALA A 182 3.18 1.07 -11.46
CA ALA A 182 4.30 0.21 -11.88
C ALA A 182 3.85 -1.24 -12.13
N ARG A 183 2.92 -1.75 -11.32
CA ARG A 183 2.34 -3.08 -11.53
C ARG A 183 1.48 -3.14 -12.79
N TRP A 184 0.61 -2.16 -13.05
CA TRP A 184 -0.15 -2.13 -14.31
C TRP A 184 0.76 -2.07 -15.53
N SER A 185 1.88 -1.34 -15.45
CA SER A 185 2.88 -1.29 -16.53
C SER A 185 3.50 -2.67 -16.78
N LEU A 186 3.75 -3.46 -15.73
CA LEU A 186 4.18 -4.86 -15.88
C LEU A 186 3.13 -5.74 -16.56
N ASP A 187 1.86 -5.59 -16.16
CA ASP A 187 0.76 -6.34 -16.74
C ASP A 187 0.60 -6.02 -18.24
N ASP A 188 0.89 -4.77 -18.63
CA ASP A 188 0.95 -4.30 -20.04
C ASP A 188 2.28 -4.63 -20.76
N ARG A 189 3.20 -5.34 -20.10
CA ARG A 189 4.57 -5.66 -20.59
C ARG A 189 5.48 -4.45 -20.86
N GLU A 190 5.20 -3.31 -20.25
CA GLU A 190 6.00 -2.08 -20.34
C GLU A 190 7.03 -2.03 -19.21
N ALA A 191 8.13 -2.78 -19.39
CA ALA A 191 9.16 -2.95 -18.37
C ALA A 191 9.82 -1.62 -17.96
N ASP A 192 10.19 -0.79 -18.94
CA ASP A 192 10.87 0.49 -18.67
C ASP A 192 9.94 1.48 -17.95
N ALA A 193 8.66 1.54 -18.33
CA ALA A 193 7.66 2.36 -17.64
C ALA A 193 7.47 1.90 -16.18
N ALA A 194 7.48 0.59 -15.92
CA ALA A 194 7.44 0.07 -14.56
C ALA A 194 8.68 0.50 -13.74
N LEU A 195 9.87 0.44 -14.34
CA LEU A 195 11.12 0.87 -13.68
C LEU A 195 11.15 2.38 -13.42
N GLU A 196 10.65 3.19 -14.35
CA GLU A 196 10.54 4.64 -14.18
C GLU A 196 9.60 5.00 -13.03
N ARG A 197 8.41 4.38 -12.96
CA ARG A 197 7.45 4.56 -11.86
C ARG A 197 8.08 4.19 -10.51
N LEU A 198 8.86 3.11 -10.46
CA LEU A 198 9.61 2.72 -9.25
C LEU A 198 10.74 3.71 -8.91
N GLY A 199 11.39 4.30 -9.92
CA GLY A 199 12.40 5.34 -9.74
C GLY A 199 11.86 6.62 -9.10
N ASN A 200 10.58 6.90 -9.29
CA ASN A 200 9.88 8.04 -8.68
C ASN A 200 9.49 7.82 -7.20
N LEU A 201 9.73 6.63 -6.64
CA LEU A 201 9.49 6.35 -5.23
C LEU A 201 10.64 6.87 -4.35
N PRO A 202 10.35 7.36 -3.12
CA PRO A 202 11.40 7.65 -2.15
C PRO A 202 12.14 6.38 -1.74
N GLN A 203 13.40 6.51 -1.33
CA GLN A 203 14.28 5.37 -1.04
C GLN A 203 13.67 4.33 -0.08
N GLY A 204 12.96 4.79 0.95
CA GLY A 204 12.28 3.89 1.90
C GLY A 204 11.20 3.03 1.24
N ALA A 205 10.39 3.62 0.35
CA ALA A 205 9.34 2.90 -0.36
C ALA A 205 9.89 1.95 -1.43
N ALA A 206 10.95 2.36 -2.14
CA ALA A 206 11.62 1.54 -3.16
C ALA A 206 12.24 0.25 -2.59
N ARG A 207 12.61 0.24 -1.30
CA ARG A 207 13.16 -0.94 -0.60
C ARG A 207 12.09 -1.90 -0.06
N ARG A 208 10.80 -1.55 -0.12
CA ARG A 208 9.72 -2.44 0.34
C ARG A 208 9.67 -3.69 -0.54
N THR A 209 9.35 -4.84 0.06
CA THR A 209 9.30 -6.14 -0.64
C THR A 209 8.44 -6.12 -1.91
N LEU A 210 7.32 -5.40 -1.90
CA LEU A 210 6.46 -5.27 -3.09
C LEU A 210 7.17 -4.55 -4.24
N ALA A 211 7.83 -3.42 -3.96
CA ALA A 211 8.59 -2.65 -4.96
C ALA A 211 9.74 -3.49 -5.53
N LEU A 212 10.46 -4.21 -4.68
CA LEU A 212 11.54 -5.12 -5.13
C LEU A 212 11.02 -6.27 -6.00
N ARG A 213 9.85 -6.84 -5.69
CA ARG A 213 9.21 -7.87 -6.53
C ARG A 213 8.80 -7.32 -7.90
N ILE A 214 8.26 -6.10 -7.95
CA ILE A 214 7.96 -5.41 -9.22
C ILE A 214 9.26 -5.15 -9.98
N LYS A 215 10.30 -4.64 -9.33
CA LYS A 215 11.62 -4.39 -9.93
C LYS A 215 12.20 -5.67 -10.53
N LEU A 216 12.20 -6.78 -9.80
CA LEU A 216 12.69 -8.07 -10.29
C LEU A 216 11.96 -8.51 -11.56
N LYS A 217 10.63 -8.39 -11.60
CA LYS A 217 9.86 -8.74 -12.79
C LYS A 217 10.18 -7.80 -13.97
N ALA A 218 10.29 -6.49 -13.70
CA ALA A 218 10.55 -5.49 -14.71
C ALA A 218 11.96 -5.64 -15.32
N THR A 219 12.99 -5.80 -14.49
CA THR A 219 14.37 -5.98 -14.96
C THR A 219 14.55 -7.27 -15.75
N ARG A 220 13.85 -8.35 -15.38
CA ARG A 220 13.82 -9.59 -16.19
C ARG A 220 13.15 -9.37 -17.54
N LEU A 221 12.01 -8.68 -17.58
CA LEU A 221 11.30 -8.39 -18.83
C LEU A 221 12.12 -7.47 -19.75
N ALA A 222 12.89 -6.54 -19.18
CA ALA A 222 13.79 -5.63 -19.91
C ALA A 222 15.16 -6.26 -20.29
N GLY A 223 15.43 -7.53 -19.95
CA GLY A 223 16.74 -8.16 -20.20
C GLY A 223 17.89 -7.58 -19.36
N ARG A 224 17.60 -6.87 -18.27
CA ARG A 224 18.61 -6.29 -17.35
C ARG A 224 19.02 -7.33 -16.30
N THR A 225 19.63 -8.42 -16.76
CA THR A 225 19.88 -9.64 -15.96
C THR A 225 20.74 -9.38 -14.72
N ARG A 226 21.72 -8.47 -14.79
CA ARG A 226 22.57 -8.09 -13.65
C ARG A 226 21.76 -7.41 -12.53
N GLU A 227 20.97 -6.40 -12.87
CA GLU A 227 20.10 -5.74 -11.89
C GLU A 227 19.04 -6.70 -11.31
N SER A 228 18.55 -7.64 -12.13
CA SER A 228 17.65 -8.71 -11.70
C SER A 228 18.31 -9.61 -10.65
N LEU A 229 19.56 -10.03 -10.86
CA LEU A 229 20.31 -10.88 -9.93
C LEU A 229 20.46 -10.21 -8.56
N ASP A 230 20.87 -8.94 -8.54
CA ASP A 230 21.04 -8.18 -7.29
C ASP A 230 19.71 -8.02 -6.55
N THR A 231 18.63 -7.76 -7.29
CA THR A 231 17.29 -7.64 -6.71
C THR A 231 16.80 -8.99 -6.16
N ALA A 232 17.08 -10.11 -6.84
CA ALA A 232 16.72 -11.45 -6.38
C ALA A 232 17.47 -11.83 -5.09
N ARG A 233 18.77 -11.53 -5.00
CA ARG A 233 19.57 -11.72 -3.77
C ARG A 233 19.01 -10.92 -2.61
N LEU A 234 18.68 -9.65 -2.85
CA LEU A 234 18.07 -8.78 -1.84
C LEU A 234 16.74 -9.38 -1.35
N LEU A 235 15.85 -9.80 -2.26
CA LEU A 235 14.58 -10.46 -1.91
C LEU A 235 14.79 -11.75 -1.11
N GLY A 236 15.83 -12.54 -1.42
CA GLY A 236 16.24 -13.70 -0.63
C GLY A 236 16.65 -13.33 0.80
N LYS A 237 17.50 -12.30 0.96
CA LYS A 237 17.92 -11.78 2.27
C LYS A 237 16.73 -11.29 3.12
N HIS A 238 15.72 -10.70 2.48
CA HIS A 238 14.47 -10.27 3.12
C HIS A 238 13.45 -11.39 3.36
N ARG A 239 13.77 -12.66 3.06
CA ARG A 239 12.85 -13.81 3.15
C ARG A 239 11.54 -13.60 2.37
N ALA A 240 11.61 -12.86 1.26
CA ALA A 240 10.47 -12.63 0.38
C ALA A 240 10.12 -13.86 -0.47
N PHE A 241 11.03 -14.84 -0.54
CA PHE A 241 10.85 -16.15 -1.14
C PHE A 241 11.30 -17.23 -0.15
N SER A 242 10.91 -18.48 -0.37
CA SER A 242 11.58 -19.60 0.31
C SER A 242 13.06 -19.64 -0.08
N ALA A 243 13.91 -20.19 0.78
CA ALA A 243 15.34 -20.30 0.50
C ALA A 243 15.62 -21.03 -0.83
N ASP A 244 14.87 -22.09 -1.11
CA ASP A 244 14.99 -22.85 -2.37
C ASP A 244 14.54 -22.05 -3.58
N ALA A 245 13.44 -21.31 -3.48
CA ALA A 245 12.97 -20.47 -4.57
C ALA A 245 13.95 -19.32 -4.85
N ALA A 246 14.51 -18.70 -3.82
CA ALA A 246 15.54 -17.67 -3.97
C ALA A 246 16.79 -18.23 -4.65
N ARG A 247 17.30 -19.38 -4.19
CA ARG A 247 18.45 -20.08 -4.80
C ARG A 247 18.18 -20.42 -6.26
N SER A 248 17.00 -20.94 -6.58
CA SER A 248 16.63 -21.29 -7.96
C SER A 248 16.58 -20.07 -8.89
N ILE A 249 16.00 -18.95 -8.43
CA ILE A 249 15.96 -17.70 -9.21
C ILE A 249 17.37 -17.14 -9.44
N VAL A 250 18.18 -17.06 -8.38
CA VAL A 250 19.58 -16.59 -8.45
C VAL A 250 20.39 -17.45 -9.42
N ARG A 251 20.27 -18.78 -9.30
CA ARG A 251 20.92 -19.74 -10.20
C ARG A 251 20.53 -19.51 -11.65
N GLY A 252 19.24 -19.37 -11.96
CA GLY A 252 18.78 -19.11 -13.33
C GLY A 252 19.35 -17.82 -13.92
N LEU A 253 19.33 -16.72 -13.16
CA LEU A 253 19.86 -15.42 -13.59
C LEU A 253 21.39 -15.43 -13.74
N ALA A 254 22.10 -16.12 -12.84
CA ALA A 254 23.55 -16.28 -12.94
C ALA A 254 23.95 -17.13 -14.15
N MET A 255 23.22 -18.22 -14.45
CA MET A 255 23.42 -19.01 -15.67
C MET A 255 23.22 -18.17 -16.93
N GLU A 256 22.19 -17.32 -16.95
CA GLU A 256 21.92 -16.41 -18.07
C GLU A 256 23.08 -15.41 -18.28
N LEU A 257 23.61 -14.82 -17.21
CA LEU A 257 24.79 -13.94 -17.29
C LEU A 257 26.04 -14.67 -17.81
N ILE A 258 26.26 -15.91 -17.38
CA ILE A 258 27.36 -16.75 -17.87
C ILE A 258 27.20 -17.02 -19.37
N ASN A 259 25.98 -17.32 -19.83
CA ASN A 259 25.69 -17.60 -21.24
C ASN A 259 25.88 -16.38 -22.13
N ASN A 260 25.58 -15.18 -21.61
CA ASN A 260 25.73 -13.91 -22.32
C ASN A 260 27.19 -13.43 -22.42
N ALA A 261 28.15 -14.12 -21.81
CA ALA A 261 29.56 -13.83 -22.01
C ALA A 261 30.05 -14.39 -23.36
N HIS A 262 30.66 -13.53 -24.18
CA HIS A 262 31.13 -13.83 -25.54
C HIS A 262 32.62 -14.14 -25.61
N ASP A 263 33.39 -13.72 -24.62
CA ASP A 263 34.82 -14.01 -24.51
C ASP A 263 35.22 -14.44 -23.08
N SER A 264 36.42 -15.00 -22.96
CA SER A 264 36.93 -15.53 -21.69
C SER A 264 37.14 -14.42 -20.64
N SER A 265 37.49 -13.20 -21.04
CA SER A 265 37.72 -12.06 -20.14
C SER A 265 36.41 -11.55 -19.52
N GLN A 266 35.35 -11.45 -20.32
CA GLN A 266 34.01 -11.05 -19.92
C GLN A 266 33.40 -12.09 -18.99
N LEU A 267 33.60 -13.38 -19.29
CA LEU A 267 33.15 -14.46 -18.42
C LEU A 267 33.88 -14.42 -17.08
N GLN A 268 35.20 -14.23 -17.07
CA GLN A 268 35.98 -14.11 -15.84
C GLN A 268 35.53 -12.90 -15.00
N ALA A 269 35.34 -11.74 -15.61
CA ALA A 269 34.83 -10.55 -14.92
C ALA A 269 33.42 -10.79 -14.34
N THR A 270 32.56 -11.46 -15.09
CA THR A 270 31.21 -11.83 -14.63
C THR A 270 31.27 -12.80 -13.46
N TRP A 271 32.11 -13.84 -13.56
CA TRP A 271 32.32 -14.82 -12.49
C TRP A 271 32.86 -14.17 -11.21
N GLN A 272 33.84 -13.27 -11.34
CA GLN A 272 34.40 -12.53 -10.20
C GLN A 272 33.38 -11.60 -9.53
N SER A 273 32.38 -11.11 -10.27
CA SER A 273 31.30 -10.30 -9.72
C SER A 273 30.29 -11.08 -8.86
N PHE A 274 30.31 -12.42 -8.90
CA PHE A 274 29.40 -13.25 -8.11
C PHE A 274 29.85 -13.37 -6.65
N GLU A 275 28.86 -13.31 -5.73
CA GLU A 275 29.08 -13.58 -4.31
C GLU A 275 29.66 -14.99 -4.11
N ALA A 276 30.47 -15.21 -3.08
CA ALA A 276 31.11 -16.51 -2.83
C ALA A 276 30.09 -17.66 -2.69
N THR A 277 28.91 -17.38 -2.14
CA THR A 277 27.80 -18.33 -2.01
C THR A 277 27.27 -18.80 -3.36
N ASP A 278 27.25 -17.92 -4.37
CA ASP A 278 26.76 -18.25 -5.71
C ASP A 278 27.83 -19.04 -6.47
N ARG A 279 29.10 -18.67 -6.33
CA ARG A 279 30.23 -19.42 -6.90
C ARG A 279 30.38 -20.82 -6.30
N ALA A 280 29.94 -21.02 -5.06
CA ALA A 280 29.92 -22.32 -4.40
C ALA A 280 28.79 -23.24 -4.90
N MET A 281 27.82 -22.75 -5.67
CA MET A 281 26.77 -23.61 -6.23
C MET A 281 27.36 -24.54 -7.31
N PRO A 282 27.28 -25.87 -7.16
CA PRO A 282 27.85 -26.82 -8.10
C PRO A 282 27.41 -26.59 -9.55
N GLU A 283 26.11 -26.31 -9.75
CA GLU A 283 25.55 -26.13 -11.08
C GLU A 283 26.10 -24.88 -11.78
N LEU A 284 26.38 -23.82 -11.03
CA LEU A 284 26.96 -22.58 -11.58
C LEU A 284 28.45 -22.75 -11.88
N ALA A 285 29.21 -23.34 -10.96
CA ALA A 285 30.64 -23.57 -11.13
C ALA A 285 30.93 -24.49 -12.32
N ILE A 286 30.21 -25.61 -12.43
CA ILE A 286 30.36 -26.53 -13.56
C ILE A 286 30.01 -25.84 -14.88
N HIS A 287 28.89 -25.10 -14.91
CA HIS A 287 28.44 -24.42 -16.13
C HIS A 287 29.40 -23.30 -16.55
N ALA A 288 29.89 -22.51 -15.60
CA ALA A 288 30.89 -21.47 -15.85
C ALA A 288 32.20 -22.04 -16.37
N ALA A 289 32.69 -23.14 -15.78
CA ALA A 289 33.91 -23.82 -16.21
C ALA A 289 33.79 -24.39 -17.63
N GLN A 290 32.67 -25.06 -17.94
CA GLN A 290 32.39 -25.56 -19.29
C GLN A 290 32.25 -24.44 -20.32
N ARG A 291 31.69 -23.28 -19.93
CA ARG A 291 31.61 -22.11 -20.81
C ARG A 291 33.00 -21.51 -21.02
N LEU A 292 33.84 -21.43 -19.99
CA LEU A 292 35.21 -20.92 -20.08
C LEU A 292 36.07 -21.77 -21.01
N ALA A 293 36.00 -23.11 -20.91
CA ALA A 293 36.69 -24.02 -21.82
C ALA A 293 36.24 -23.79 -23.28
N ARG A 294 34.93 -23.67 -23.53
CA ARG A 294 34.38 -23.38 -24.87
C ARG A 294 34.80 -22.02 -25.45
N LEU A 295 35.08 -21.05 -24.59
CA LEU A 295 35.57 -19.72 -24.98
C LEU A 295 37.10 -19.64 -25.06
N GLY A 296 37.81 -20.78 -24.98
CA GLY A 296 39.27 -20.84 -25.08
C GLY A 296 40.00 -20.31 -23.84
N GLY A 297 39.38 -20.33 -22.66
CA GLY A 297 40.05 -20.03 -21.40
C GLY A 297 41.07 -21.11 -21.02
N SER A 298 42.03 -20.77 -20.15
CA SER A 298 43.08 -21.71 -19.74
C SER A 298 42.51 -22.91 -18.96
N ALA A 299 43.04 -24.09 -19.22
CA ALA A 299 42.64 -25.33 -18.54
C ALA A 299 42.90 -25.23 -17.01
N GLN A 300 43.98 -24.55 -16.60
CA GLN A 300 44.25 -24.26 -15.19
C GLN A 300 43.11 -23.47 -14.52
N GLN A 301 42.57 -22.44 -15.19
CA GLN A 301 41.49 -21.62 -14.65
C GLN A 301 40.17 -22.39 -14.57
N VAL A 302 39.88 -23.23 -15.56
CA VAL A 302 38.72 -24.15 -15.58
C VAL A 302 38.79 -25.08 -14.36
N ARG A 303 39.94 -25.74 -14.15
CA ARG A 303 40.16 -26.62 -13.00
C ARG A 303 40.03 -25.87 -11.67
N GLN A 304 40.56 -24.65 -11.57
CA GLN A 304 40.42 -23.83 -10.36
C GLN A 304 38.95 -23.56 -10.00
N TRP A 305 38.07 -23.34 -10.99
CA TRP A 305 36.65 -23.11 -10.75
C TRP A 305 35.89 -24.39 -10.38
N LEU A 306 36.34 -25.54 -10.87
CA LEU A 306 35.75 -26.85 -10.57
C LEU A 306 36.20 -27.41 -9.21
N LEU A 307 37.32 -26.93 -8.67
CA LEU A 307 37.91 -27.45 -7.43
C LEU A 307 36.93 -27.54 -6.24
N PRO A 308 36.14 -26.50 -5.90
CA PRO A 308 35.22 -26.60 -4.76
C PRO A 308 34.16 -27.70 -4.96
N VAL A 309 33.72 -27.89 -6.20
CA VAL A 309 32.71 -28.90 -6.55
C VAL A 309 33.32 -30.31 -6.53
N TRP A 310 34.56 -30.45 -6.99
CA TRP A 310 35.32 -31.69 -6.87
C TRP A 310 35.48 -32.11 -5.41
N GLN A 311 35.92 -31.19 -4.55
CA GLN A 311 36.05 -31.46 -3.11
C GLN A 311 34.73 -31.89 -2.49
N GLN A 312 33.64 -31.18 -2.80
CA GLN A 312 32.30 -31.56 -2.35
C GLN A 312 31.91 -32.98 -2.80
N MET A 313 32.21 -33.35 -4.05
CA MET A 313 31.91 -34.69 -4.57
C MET A 313 32.71 -35.79 -3.86
N VAL A 314 34.00 -35.55 -3.58
CA VAL A 314 34.88 -36.53 -2.92
C VAL A 314 34.55 -36.65 -1.43
N ASP A 315 34.36 -35.53 -0.74
CA ASP A 315 34.09 -35.51 0.70
C ASP A 315 32.66 -35.98 1.03
N GLN A 316 31.70 -35.72 0.13
CA GLN A 316 30.28 -36.04 0.31
C GLN A 316 29.66 -36.62 -0.98
N PRO A 317 29.84 -37.93 -1.24
CA PRO A 317 29.44 -38.58 -2.49
C PRO A 317 27.95 -38.44 -2.85
N ASP A 318 27.08 -38.40 -1.84
CA ASP A 318 25.62 -38.29 -2.01
C ASP A 318 25.10 -36.85 -2.14
N SER A 319 25.96 -35.85 -1.97
CA SER A 319 25.55 -34.43 -1.95
C SER A 319 25.31 -33.84 -3.34
N LEU A 320 25.89 -34.46 -4.38
CA LEU A 320 25.83 -33.98 -5.77
C LEU A 320 24.98 -34.93 -6.60
N ALA A 321 23.94 -34.41 -7.26
CA ALA A 321 23.13 -35.24 -8.16
C ALA A 321 23.99 -35.83 -9.29
N GLU A 322 23.71 -37.08 -9.66
CA GLU A 322 24.50 -37.86 -10.63
C GLU A 322 24.76 -37.11 -11.95
N GLN A 323 23.74 -36.42 -12.48
CA GLN A 323 23.85 -35.61 -13.69
C GLN A 323 24.86 -34.47 -13.57
N HIS A 324 25.02 -33.88 -12.39
CA HIS A 324 26.00 -32.82 -12.15
C HIS A 324 27.41 -33.41 -11.98
N ALA A 325 27.54 -34.57 -11.33
CA ALA A 325 28.82 -35.28 -11.25
C ALA A 325 29.36 -35.65 -12.64
N LEU A 326 28.51 -36.19 -13.52
CA LEU A 326 28.91 -36.48 -14.91
C LEU A 326 29.33 -35.21 -15.68
N LYS A 327 28.63 -34.09 -15.48
CA LYS A 327 29.00 -32.82 -16.12
C LYS A 327 30.31 -32.25 -15.59
N LEU A 328 30.60 -32.43 -14.31
CA LEU A 328 31.87 -32.07 -13.69
C LEU A 328 33.02 -32.85 -14.33
N ILE A 329 32.88 -34.17 -14.45
CA ILE A 329 33.92 -35.03 -15.03
C ILE A 329 34.16 -34.71 -16.50
N ASN A 330 33.10 -34.62 -17.30
CA ASN A 330 33.22 -34.18 -18.70
C ASN A 330 33.93 -32.81 -18.84
N ALA A 331 33.73 -31.90 -17.88
CA ALA A 331 34.40 -30.61 -17.90
C ALA A 331 35.90 -30.73 -17.57
N LEU A 332 36.28 -31.62 -16.64
CA LEU A 332 37.67 -31.92 -16.32
C LEU A 332 38.37 -32.66 -17.46
N GLU A 333 37.70 -33.61 -18.09
CA GLU A 333 38.22 -34.40 -19.22
C GLU A 333 38.68 -33.51 -20.38
N SER A 334 37.93 -32.44 -20.67
CA SER A 334 38.26 -31.49 -21.74
C SER A 334 39.59 -30.74 -21.54
N GLY A 335 40.20 -30.82 -20.36
CA GLY A 335 41.48 -30.18 -20.02
C GLY A 335 42.52 -31.13 -19.41
N LEU A 336 42.42 -32.44 -19.68
CA LEU A 336 43.35 -33.46 -19.18
C LEU A 336 44.75 -33.38 -19.80
N ASP A 337 44.86 -32.96 -21.06
CA ASP A 337 46.14 -32.90 -21.79
C ASP A 337 47.18 -31.98 -21.11
N ASP A 338 46.72 -31.01 -20.31
CA ASP A 338 47.53 -30.03 -19.60
C ASP A 338 47.30 -30.13 -18.07
N ILE A 339 47.11 -31.34 -17.54
CA ILE A 339 46.89 -31.58 -16.11
C ILE A 339 48.20 -31.42 -15.32
N ASP A 340 48.12 -30.74 -14.18
CA ASP A 340 49.27 -30.59 -13.28
C ASP A 340 49.38 -31.77 -12.29
N ALA A 341 50.57 -31.95 -11.70
CA ALA A 341 50.83 -33.02 -10.74
C ALA A 341 49.91 -32.94 -9.50
N ALA A 342 49.46 -31.74 -9.13
CA ALA A 342 48.56 -31.54 -7.99
C ALA A 342 47.16 -32.09 -8.26
N TRP A 343 46.64 -31.93 -9.48
CA TRP A 343 45.36 -32.50 -9.89
C TRP A 343 45.44 -34.01 -10.13
N LEU A 344 46.54 -34.52 -10.68
CA LEU A 344 46.76 -35.97 -10.78
C LEU A 344 46.71 -36.64 -9.40
N ALA A 345 47.47 -36.11 -8.43
CA ALA A 345 47.45 -36.63 -7.06
C ALA A 345 46.05 -36.59 -6.41
N ARG A 346 45.23 -35.57 -6.73
CA ARG A 346 43.84 -35.47 -6.26
C ARG A 346 42.92 -36.54 -6.86
N ILE A 347 43.07 -36.82 -8.15
CA ILE A 347 42.29 -37.86 -8.84
C ILE A 347 42.67 -39.24 -8.30
N GLU A 348 43.97 -39.54 -8.22
CA GLU A 348 44.47 -40.80 -7.67
C GLU A 348 44.01 -41.03 -6.21
N SER A 349 44.09 -39.99 -5.37
CA SER A 349 43.62 -40.08 -3.98
C SER A 349 42.11 -40.32 -3.90
N ALA A 350 41.32 -39.70 -4.77
CA ALA A 350 39.88 -39.90 -4.81
C ALA A 350 39.53 -41.34 -5.25
N GLN A 351 40.21 -41.85 -6.28
CA GLN A 351 40.05 -43.23 -6.75
C GLN A 351 40.43 -44.27 -5.68
N GLN A 352 41.53 -44.04 -4.95
CA GLN A 352 41.94 -44.92 -3.85
C GLN A 352 40.94 -44.94 -2.69
N THR A 353 40.33 -43.79 -2.40
CA THR A 353 39.37 -43.64 -1.30
C THR A 353 38.01 -44.23 -1.66
N ASN A 354 37.60 -44.17 -2.94
CA ASN A 354 36.34 -44.71 -3.41
C ASN A 354 36.49 -45.58 -4.68
N PRO A 355 37.12 -46.77 -4.56
CA PRO A 355 37.48 -47.59 -5.72
C PRO A 355 36.29 -48.24 -6.46
N ARG A 356 35.08 -48.10 -5.92
CA ARG A 356 33.84 -48.60 -6.54
C ARG A 356 33.11 -47.54 -7.36
N ASP A 357 33.55 -46.29 -7.30
CA ASP A 357 32.96 -45.22 -8.06
C ASP A 357 33.47 -45.27 -9.51
N THR A 358 32.60 -45.67 -10.44
CA THR A 358 32.96 -45.83 -11.86
C THR A 358 33.21 -44.49 -12.59
N ARG A 359 33.04 -43.39 -11.87
CA ARG A 359 33.20 -42.01 -12.34
C ARG A 359 34.63 -41.45 -12.14
N LEU A 360 35.41 -42.08 -11.26
CA LEU A 360 36.78 -41.72 -10.87
C LEU A 360 37.77 -42.74 -11.43
#